data_AF-A0A0N0IPL9-F1
#
_entry.id   AF-A0A0N0IPL9-F1
#
_cell.length_a   1.000
_cell.length_b   1.000
_cell.length_c   1.000
_cell.angle_alpha   90.00
_cell.angle_beta   90.00
_cell.angle_gamma   90.00
#
_symmetry.space_group_name_H-M   'P 1'
#
loop_
_entity.id
_entity.type
_entity.pdbx_description
1 polymer ?
#
loop_
_entity_poly.entity_id
_entity_poly.type
_entity_poly.pdbx_seq_one_letter_code
_entity_poly.pdbx_strand_id
1 'polypeptide(L)'
;MVPGAKERPVQEFLNLVLYRPLAHLLVRPLLSTPVKPHHLVLFHTLLVLLAAWLLLRGEDLLAAFLLQAKTVLDNADGQLARLRGEATELGRYLDTELDFLGNLALFWALGLRTGEMDRALLAFLVFILVQSYDFNLERLYRLARGLPLPREVQDPETPLLRLLRGVYRLLFLPQDRGIVALEVFLQRRFRLMPLRFWDEWALAGVVNLGLTTQLFFLGVFLLFRQPGAYLTFVLLQAVYLGAWYLWRIARSIPSPR
;
A
#
# COMPACT_ATOMS: atom_id res chain seq x y z
N MET A 1 -6.92 -18.64 -7.33
CA MET A 1 -5.93 -17.67 -6.84
C MET A 1 -4.57 -18.01 -7.42
N VAL A 2 -3.74 -17.00 -7.71
CA VAL A 2 -2.36 -17.19 -8.20
C VAL A 2 -1.49 -17.78 -7.07
N PRO A 3 -0.72 -18.85 -7.30
CA PRO A 3 0.16 -19.43 -6.27
C PRO A 3 1.15 -18.40 -5.73
N GLY A 4 1.33 -18.36 -4.40
CA GLY A 4 2.22 -17.41 -3.74
C GLY A 4 1.64 -16.01 -3.55
N ALA A 5 0.39 -15.74 -3.94
CA ALA A 5 -0.25 -14.46 -3.63
C ALA A 5 -0.54 -14.32 -2.12
N LYS A 6 -0.47 -13.09 -1.59
CA LYS A 6 -0.87 -12.81 -0.20
C LYS A 6 -2.39 -13.00 -0.06
N GLU A 7 -2.79 -13.87 0.88
CA GLU A 7 -4.19 -14.08 1.24
C GLU A 7 -4.74 -12.86 1.98
N ARG A 8 -5.70 -12.17 1.35
CA ARG A 8 -6.45 -11.05 1.94
C ARG A 8 -7.95 -11.36 1.85
N PRO A 9 -8.77 -10.93 2.84
CA PRO A 9 -10.22 -11.14 2.80
C PRO A 9 -10.87 -10.50 1.57
N VAL A 10 -10.43 -9.28 1.24
CA VAL A 10 -10.79 -8.59 0.00
C VAL A 10 -9.50 -8.23 -0.71
N GLN A 11 -9.45 -8.42 -2.02
CA GLN A 11 -8.27 -8.16 -2.83
C GLN A 11 -8.47 -6.89 -3.65
N GLU A 12 -7.39 -6.13 -3.79
CA GLU A 12 -7.33 -5.01 -4.71
C GLU A 12 -7.51 -5.50 -6.15
N PHE A 13 -8.42 -4.86 -6.88
CA PHE A 13 -8.90 -5.32 -8.17
C PHE A 13 -7.78 -5.42 -9.22
N LEU A 14 -6.98 -4.36 -9.36
CA LEU A 14 -5.87 -4.33 -10.32
C LEU A 14 -4.80 -5.38 -9.99
N ASN A 15 -4.55 -5.60 -8.70
CA ASN A 15 -3.66 -6.66 -8.27
C ASN A 15 -4.17 -8.05 -8.67
N LEU A 16 -5.46 -8.31 -8.45
CA LEU A 16 -6.08 -9.60 -8.80
C LEU A 16 -6.04 -9.87 -10.31
N VAL A 17 -6.40 -8.89 -11.13
CA VAL A 17 -6.64 -9.07 -12.57
C VAL A 17 -5.38 -8.88 -13.41
N LEU A 18 -4.49 -7.99 -13.01
CA LEU A 18 -3.35 -7.58 -13.83
C LEU A 18 -2.00 -7.91 -13.18
N TYR A 19 -1.68 -7.32 -12.03
CA TYR A 19 -0.30 -7.33 -11.53
C TYR A 19 0.12 -8.66 -10.91
N ARG A 20 -0.74 -9.35 -10.16
CA ARG A 20 -0.37 -10.66 -9.59
C ARG A 20 -0.17 -11.73 -10.67
N PRO A 21 -1.03 -11.85 -11.70
CA PRO A 21 -0.76 -12.72 -12.83
C PRO A 21 0.56 -12.40 -13.54
N LEU A 22 0.84 -11.12 -13.85
CA LEU A 22 2.08 -10.70 -14.49
C LEU A 22 3.30 -10.99 -13.61
N ALA A 23 3.21 -10.70 -12.32
CA ALA A 23 4.26 -11.00 -11.35
C ALA A 23 4.53 -12.50 -11.27
N HIS A 24 3.49 -13.33 -11.32
CA HIS A 24 3.66 -14.79 -11.32
C HIS A 24 4.38 -15.30 -12.57
N LEU A 25 4.11 -14.71 -13.74
CA LEU A 25 4.86 -15.03 -14.96
C LEU A 25 6.34 -14.69 -14.82
N LEU A 26 6.69 -13.61 -14.11
CA LEU A 26 8.09 -13.28 -13.80
C LEU A 26 8.69 -14.21 -12.73
N VAL A 27 7.92 -14.61 -11.72
CA VAL A 27 8.41 -15.46 -10.63
C VAL A 27 8.77 -16.87 -11.12
N ARG A 28 8.01 -17.43 -12.06
CA ARG A 28 8.25 -18.79 -12.61
C ARG A 28 9.70 -19.06 -13.02
N PRO A 29 10.32 -18.27 -13.91
CA PRO A 29 11.73 -18.45 -14.25
C PRO A 29 12.67 -18.10 -13.09
N LEU A 30 12.30 -17.16 -12.22
CA LEU A 30 13.13 -16.78 -11.08
C LEU A 30 13.27 -17.90 -10.05
N LEU A 31 12.28 -18.80 -9.92
CA LEU A 31 12.32 -19.91 -8.96
C LEU A 31 13.55 -20.82 -9.12
N SER A 32 14.09 -20.95 -10.33
CA SER A 32 15.32 -21.72 -10.60
C SER A 32 16.62 -20.91 -10.57
N THR A 33 16.58 -19.63 -10.19
CA THR A 33 17.75 -18.72 -10.17
C THR A 33 18.23 -18.43 -8.74
N PRO A 34 19.47 -17.96 -8.53
CA PRO A 34 19.93 -17.52 -7.21
C PRO A 34 19.39 -16.15 -6.77
N VAL A 35 18.51 -15.52 -7.55
CA VAL A 35 17.91 -14.22 -7.21
C VAL A 35 17.06 -14.36 -5.95
N LYS A 36 17.33 -13.55 -4.93
CA LYS A 36 16.60 -13.54 -3.65
C LYS A 36 15.50 -12.47 -3.66
N PRO A 37 14.44 -12.60 -2.83
CA PRO A 37 13.37 -11.61 -2.75
C PRO A 37 13.86 -10.18 -2.51
N HIS A 38 14.83 -9.98 -1.61
CA HIS A 38 15.36 -8.62 -1.34
C HIS A 38 16.13 -8.01 -2.52
N HIS A 39 16.66 -8.81 -3.47
CA HIS A 39 17.25 -8.26 -4.69
C HIS A 39 16.17 -7.60 -5.56
N LEU A 40 14.98 -8.20 -5.62
CA LEU A 40 13.83 -7.62 -6.30
C LEU A 40 13.36 -6.34 -5.58
N VAL A 41 13.36 -6.34 -4.25
CA VAL A 41 13.05 -5.15 -3.44
C VAL A 41 13.96 -3.97 -3.80
N LEU A 42 15.27 -4.18 -3.77
CA LEU A 42 16.24 -3.15 -4.15
C LEU A 42 16.06 -2.72 -5.61
N PHE A 43 15.82 -3.66 -6.52
CA PHE A 43 15.68 -3.34 -7.93
C PHE A 43 14.42 -2.51 -8.23
N HIS A 44 13.26 -2.90 -7.71
CA HIS A 44 12.04 -2.14 -7.93
C HIS A 44 12.09 -0.77 -7.23
N THR A 45 12.84 -0.65 -6.13
CA THR A 45 13.14 0.63 -5.48
C THR A 45 13.96 1.55 -6.40
N LEU A 46 14.98 1.02 -7.07
CA LEU A 46 15.74 1.79 -8.06
C LEU A 46 14.85 2.26 -9.22
N LEU A 47 13.91 1.41 -9.67
CA LEU A 47 12.98 1.80 -10.74
C LEU A 47 12.06 2.96 -10.33
N VAL A 48 11.54 2.98 -9.10
CA VAL A 48 10.69 4.09 -8.66
C VAL A 48 11.48 5.40 -8.49
N LEU A 49 12.72 5.33 -8.00
CA LEU A 49 13.60 6.50 -7.94
C LEU A 49 13.96 7.02 -9.33
N LEU A 50 14.23 6.12 -10.28
CA LEU A 50 14.45 6.49 -11.67
C LEU A 50 13.19 7.09 -12.30
N ALA A 51 12.01 6.53 -12.02
CA ALA A 51 10.74 7.09 -12.47
C ALA A 51 10.50 8.50 -11.92
N ALA A 52 10.81 8.75 -10.65
CA ALA A 52 10.74 10.08 -10.05
C ALA A 52 11.68 11.09 -10.73
N TRP A 53 12.91 10.67 -11.04
CA TRP A 53 13.86 11.51 -11.78
C TRP A 53 13.41 11.78 -13.22
N LEU A 54 12.90 10.78 -13.94
CA LEU A 54 12.35 10.94 -15.29
C LEU A 54 11.13 11.87 -15.29
N LEU A 55 10.29 11.77 -14.25
CA LEU A 55 9.16 12.65 -14.05
C LEU A 55 9.60 14.11 -13.97
N LEU A 56 10.69 14.43 -13.26
CA LEU A 56 11.27 15.79 -13.22
C LEU A 56 11.74 16.28 -14.59
N ARG A 57 12.22 15.37 -15.44
CA ARG A 57 12.66 15.69 -16.79
C ARG A 57 11.53 15.82 -17.82
N GLY A 58 10.29 15.53 -17.43
CA GLY A 58 9.14 15.53 -18.34
C GLY A 58 9.02 14.27 -19.20
N GLU A 59 9.78 13.21 -18.88
CA GLU A 59 9.80 11.94 -19.62
C GLU A 59 8.66 11.00 -19.17
N ASP A 60 7.42 11.46 -19.38
CA ASP A 60 6.21 10.89 -18.76
C ASP A 60 5.93 9.46 -19.12
N LEU A 61 6.10 9.12 -20.40
CA LEU A 61 5.78 7.79 -20.90
C LEU A 61 6.73 6.76 -20.31
N LEU A 62 8.02 7.10 -20.21
CA LEU A 62 9.01 6.21 -19.62
C LEU A 62 8.82 6.11 -18.10
N ALA A 63 8.54 7.22 -17.42
CA ALA A 63 8.20 7.21 -16.00
C ALA A 63 6.97 6.34 -15.73
N ALA A 64 5.88 6.51 -16.49
CA ALA A 64 4.67 5.71 -16.39
C ALA A 64 4.95 4.22 -16.59
N PHE A 65 5.74 3.86 -17.60
CA PHE A 65 6.15 2.49 -17.86
C PHE A 65 6.95 1.89 -16.70
N LEU A 66 7.94 2.62 -16.16
CA LEU A 66 8.75 2.17 -15.03
C LEU A 66 7.91 1.96 -13.77
N LEU A 67 6.89 2.79 -13.52
CA LEU A 67 5.96 2.59 -12.40
C LEU A 67 5.17 1.28 -12.56
N GLN A 68 4.76 0.93 -13.78
CA GLN A 68 4.08 -0.34 -14.03
C GLN A 68 5.04 -1.52 -13.82
N ALA A 69 6.26 -1.41 -14.34
CA ALA A 69 7.31 -2.42 -14.17
C ALA A 69 7.65 -2.63 -12.67
N LYS A 70 7.83 -1.54 -11.90
CA LYS A 70 7.98 -1.58 -10.44
C LYS A 70 6.86 -2.37 -9.80
N THR A 71 5.61 -2.05 -10.12
CA THR A 71 4.43 -2.66 -9.48
C THR A 71 4.34 -4.16 -9.75
N VAL A 72 4.77 -4.62 -10.93
CA VAL A 72 4.89 -6.06 -11.23
C VAL A 72 6.00 -6.71 -10.39
N LEU A 73 7.17 -6.08 -10.27
CA LEU A 73 8.31 -6.61 -9.50
C LEU A 73 8.05 -6.66 -7.99
N ASP A 74 7.40 -5.64 -7.46
CA ASP A 74 6.91 -5.53 -6.08
C ASP A 74 5.96 -6.70 -5.73
N ASN A 75 5.01 -7.00 -6.62
CA ASN A 75 4.18 -8.18 -6.45
C ASN A 75 4.97 -9.49 -6.60
N ALA A 76 6.08 -9.49 -7.33
CA ALA A 76 6.92 -10.66 -7.59
C ALA A 76 7.81 -11.01 -6.40
N ASP A 77 8.37 -10.04 -5.67
CA ASP A 77 9.21 -10.34 -4.49
C ASP A 77 8.46 -11.11 -3.42
N GLY A 78 7.21 -10.71 -3.12
CA GLY A 78 6.42 -11.33 -2.09
C GLY A 78 5.96 -12.71 -2.54
N GLN A 79 5.63 -12.86 -3.83
CA GLN A 79 5.30 -14.16 -4.40
C GLN A 79 6.51 -15.10 -4.35
N LEU A 80 7.69 -14.63 -4.74
CA LEU A 80 8.93 -15.41 -4.69
C LEU A 80 9.28 -15.82 -3.26
N ALA A 81 9.21 -14.89 -2.31
CA ALA A 81 9.46 -15.14 -0.90
C ALA A 81 8.52 -16.21 -0.33
N ARG A 82 7.22 -16.13 -0.64
CA ARG A 82 6.23 -17.10 -0.15
C ARG A 82 6.36 -18.46 -0.83
N LEU A 83 6.63 -18.51 -2.14
CA LEU A 83 6.79 -19.78 -2.87
C LEU A 83 8.07 -20.52 -2.47
N ARG A 84 9.13 -19.82 -2.06
CA ARG A 84 10.38 -20.42 -1.58
C ARG A 84 10.43 -20.64 -0.07
N GLY A 85 9.47 -20.13 0.69
CA GLY A 85 9.55 -20.10 2.15
C GLY A 85 10.67 -19.18 2.68
N GLU A 86 11.11 -18.20 1.89
CA GLU A 86 12.16 -17.24 2.18
C GLU A 86 11.61 -15.88 2.69
N ALA A 87 10.36 -15.86 3.16
CA ALA A 87 9.81 -14.67 3.81
C ALA A 87 10.58 -14.39 5.09
N THR A 88 11.04 -13.14 5.26
CA THR A 88 11.85 -12.70 6.40
C THR A 88 11.25 -11.44 7.01
N GLU A 89 11.51 -11.22 8.29
CA GLU A 89 11.12 -10.00 9.00
C GLU A 89 11.86 -8.79 8.44
N LEU A 90 13.17 -8.93 8.22
CA LEU A 90 14.03 -7.91 7.65
C LEU A 90 13.52 -7.50 6.26
N GLY A 91 13.20 -8.47 5.40
CA GLY A 91 12.68 -8.20 4.07
C GLY A 91 11.38 -7.39 4.11
N ARG A 92 10.48 -7.69 5.04
CA ARG A 92 9.22 -6.96 5.21
C ARG A 92 9.42 -5.49 5.60
N TYR A 93 10.30 -5.21 6.56
CA TYR A 93 10.56 -3.82 6.95
C TYR A 93 11.32 -3.07 5.86
N LEU A 94 12.31 -3.71 5.23
CA LEU A 94 13.06 -3.13 4.13
C LEU A 94 12.14 -2.71 2.98
N ASP A 95 11.24 -3.60 2.57
CA ASP A 95 10.22 -3.33 1.54
C ASP A 95 9.34 -2.13 1.92
N THR A 96 8.75 -2.14 3.12
CA THR A 96 7.89 -1.06 3.62
C THR A 96 8.59 0.31 3.63
N GLU A 97 9.84 0.35 4.09
CA GLU A 97 10.60 1.60 4.20
C GLU A 97 11.08 2.12 2.85
N LEU A 98 11.54 1.23 1.96
CA LEU A 98 11.96 1.63 0.62
C LEU A 98 10.78 2.06 -0.24
N ASP A 99 9.61 1.45 -0.06
CA ASP A 99 8.37 1.92 -0.69
C ASP A 99 7.98 3.31 -0.19
N PHE A 100 8.09 3.58 1.11
CA PHE A 100 7.86 4.92 1.65
C PHE A 100 8.80 5.94 1.02
N LEU A 101 10.11 5.64 0.95
CA LEU A 101 11.11 6.54 0.35
C LEU A 101 10.87 6.75 -1.15
N GLY A 102 10.54 5.69 -1.88
CA GLY A 102 10.23 5.76 -3.31
C GLY A 102 9.00 6.62 -3.59
N ASN A 103 7.92 6.44 -2.81
CA ASN A 103 6.73 7.27 -2.92
C ASN A 103 7.00 8.73 -2.51
N LEU A 104 7.76 8.97 -1.44
CA LEU A 104 8.17 10.32 -1.05
C LEU A 104 8.92 11.01 -2.21
N ALA A 105 9.84 10.31 -2.87
CA ALA A 105 10.55 10.83 -4.04
C ALA A 105 9.61 11.16 -5.21
N LEU A 106 8.60 10.31 -5.48
CA LEU A 106 7.59 10.58 -6.52
C LEU A 106 6.76 11.83 -6.21
N PHE A 107 6.25 11.96 -4.99
CA PHE A 107 5.45 13.13 -4.60
C PHE A 107 6.30 14.40 -4.56
N TRP A 108 7.55 14.32 -4.12
CA TRP A 108 8.49 15.44 -4.20
C TRP A 108 8.74 15.87 -5.64
N ALA A 109 8.96 14.91 -6.54
CA ALA A 109 9.14 15.16 -7.96
C ALA A 109 7.89 15.79 -8.60
N LEU A 110 6.69 15.32 -8.24
CA LEU A 110 5.42 15.91 -8.66
C LEU A 110 5.29 17.36 -8.18
N GLY A 111 5.64 17.64 -6.92
CA GLY A 111 5.61 18.99 -6.35
C GLY A 111 6.53 19.96 -7.08
N LEU A 112 7.78 19.56 -7.33
CA LEU A 112 8.73 20.37 -8.11
C LEU A 112 8.27 20.59 -9.54
N ARG A 113 7.73 19.55 -10.18
CA ARG A 113 7.30 19.61 -11.58
C ARG A 113 6.07 20.49 -11.79
N THR A 114 5.11 20.41 -10.89
CA THR A 114 3.85 21.16 -10.99
C THR A 114 3.98 22.57 -10.45
N GLY A 115 5.03 22.85 -9.66
CA GLY A 115 5.16 24.09 -8.90
C GLY A 115 4.24 24.14 -7.67
N GLU A 116 3.55 23.03 -7.34
CA GLU A 116 2.55 22.94 -6.27
C GLU A 116 3.07 22.06 -5.11
N MET A 117 4.24 22.39 -4.54
CA MET A 117 4.87 21.58 -3.49
C MET A 117 3.94 21.35 -2.28
N ASP A 118 3.24 22.38 -1.81
CA ASP A 118 2.31 22.26 -0.69
C ASP A 118 1.20 21.25 -0.97
N ARG A 119 0.68 21.26 -2.20
CA ARG A 119 -0.35 20.34 -2.65
C ARG A 119 0.18 18.92 -2.77
N ALA A 120 1.41 18.76 -3.26
CA ALA A 120 2.07 17.45 -3.34
C ALA A 120 2.35 16.86 -1.96
N LEU A 121 2.80 17.68 -1.00
CA LEU A 121 2.99 17.26 0.39
C LEU A 121 1.66 16.87 1.04
N LEU A 122 0.59 17.65 0.86
CA LEU A 122 -0.73 17.30 1.36
C LEU A 122 -1.26 16.00 0.73
N ALA A 123 -1.08 15.83 -0.59
CA ALA A 123 -1.46 14.60 -1.28
C ALA A 123 -0.64 13.40 -0.77
N PHE A 124 0.65 13.57 -0.49
CA PHE A 124 1.48 12.53 0.12
C PHE A 124 0.97 12.14 1.50
N LEU A 125 0.58 13.11 2.35
CA LEU A 125 -0.01 12.84 3.67
C LEU A 125 -1.32 12.05 3.57
N VAL A 126 -2.18 12.39 2.60
CA VAL A 126 -3.41 11.64 2.33
C VAL A 126 -3.08 10.23 1.85
N PHE A 127 -2.13 10.09 0.92
CA PHE A 127 -1.68 8.81 0.39
C PHE A 127 -1.17 7.88 1.50
N ILE A 128 -0.26 8.33 2.37
CA ILE A 128 0.25 7.49 3.47
C ILE A 128 -0.86 7.14 4.46
N LEU A 129 -1.79 8.06 4.73
CA LEU A 129 -2.93 7.80 5.60
C LEU A 129 -3.82 6.70 5.01
N VAL A 130 -4.10 6.75 3.71
CA VAL A 130 -4.87 5.71 3.00
C VAL A 130 -4.17 4.34 3.11
N GLN A 131 -2.85 4.28 2.91
CA GLN A 131 -2.10 3.02 2.99
C GLN A 131 -2.15 2.42 4.41
N SER A 132 -1.87 3.24 5.43
CA SER A 132 -1.95 2.80 6.82
C SER A 132 -3.38 2.46 7.22
N TYR A 133 -4.38 3.14 6.65
CA TYR A 133 -5.78 2.84 6.90
C TYR A 133 -6.20 1.48 6.35
N ASP A 134 -5.86 1.16 5.10
CA ASP A 134 -6.11 -0.16 4.50
C ASP A 134 -5.49 -1.29 5.34
N PHE A 135 -4.23 -1.11 5.75
CA PHE A 135 -3.50 -2.08 6.57
C PHE A 135 -4.19 -2.34 7.93
N ASN A 136 -4.52 -1.28 8.66
CA ASN A 136 -5.15 -1.40 9.98
C ASN A 136 -6.59 -1.90 9.90
N LEU A 137 -7.33 -1.55 8.85
CA LEU A 137 -8.70 -2.02 8.67
C LEU A 137 -8.75 -3.53 8.40
N GLU A 138 -7.83 -4.07 7.60
CA GLU A 138 -7.70 -5.53 7.44
C GLU A 138 -7.37 -6.22 8.78
N ARG A 139 -6.48 -5.62 9.56
CA ARG A 139 -6.11 -6.15 10.88
C ARG A 139 -7.32 -6.20 11.83
N LEU A 140 -8.11 -5.13 11.89
CA LEU A 140 -9.33 -5.06 12.70
C LEU A 140 -10.40 -6.05 12.21
N TYR A 141 -10.57 -6.19 10.89
CA TYR A 141 -11.47 -7.19 10.29
C TYR A 141 -11.12 -8.61 10.76
N ARG A 142 -9.84 -8.98 10.73
CA ARG A 142 -9.37 -10.30 11.15
C ARG A 142 -9.60 -10.53 12.65
N LEU A 143 -9.21 -9.56 13.47
CA LEU A 143 -9.39 -9.62 14.93
C LEU A 143 -10.86 -9.75 15.33
N ALA A 144 -11.76 -9.01 14.68
CA ALA A 144 -13.19 -9.06 14.95
C ALA A 144 -13.82 -10.42 14.68
N ARG A 145 -13.20 -11.24 13.82
CA ARG A 145 -13.66 -12.58 13.42
C ARG A 145 -12.82 -13.71 14.03
N GLY A 146 -11.85 -13.40 14.88
CA GLY A 146 -10.92 -14.41 15.42
C GLY A 146 -10.05 -15.08 14.35
N LEU A 147 -9.87 -14.45 13.18
CA LEU A 147 -9.02 -14.97 12.12
C LEU A 147 -7.54 -14.76 12.47
N PRO A 148 -6.64 -15.68 12.07
CA PRO A 148 -5.22 -15.50 12.29
C PRO A 148 -4.72 -14.25 11.56
N LEU A 149 -3.89 -13.49 12.26
CA LEU A 149 -3.07 -12.45 11.63
C LEU A 149 -1.98 -13.13 10.78
N PRO A 150 -1.53 -12.51 9.67
CA PRO A 150 -0.41 -13.04 8.91
C PRO A 150 0.76 -13.37 9.83
N ARG A 151 1.32 -14.58 9.73
CA ARG A 151 2.44 -15.01 10.58
C ARG A 151 3.60 -14.03 10.40
N GLU A 152 3.93 -13.29 11.44
CA GLU A 152 5.15 -12.50 11.48
C GLU A 152 6.32 -13.47 11.65
N VAL A 153 7.10 -13.64 10.58
CA VAL A 153 8.40 -14.29 10.68
C VAL A 153 9.25 -13.46 11.61
N GLN A 154 9.95 -14.11 12.54
CA GLN A 154 10.86 -13.46 13.49
C GLN A 154 12.28 -13.85 13.12
N ASP A 155 13.06 -12.87 12.69
CA ASP A 155 14.48 -13.08 12.38
C ASP A 155 15.33 -12.84 13.64
N PRO A 156 16.54 -13.42 13.73
CA PRO A 156 17.51 -13.05 14.75
C PRO A 156 17.78 -11.54 14.75
N GLU A 157 17.95 -10.95 15.93
CA GLU A 157 18.21 -9.51 16.02
C GLU A 157 19.54 -9.13 15.36
N THR A 158 19.47 -8.27 14.35
CA THR A 158 20.63 -7.65 13.71
C THR A 158 20.60 -6.13 13.90
N PRO A 159 21.74 -5.42 13.84
CA PRO A 159 21.75 -3.95 13.92
C PRO A 159 20.86 -3.30 12.86
N LEU A 160 20.85 -3.83 11.64
CA LEU A 160 20.00 -3.36 10.55
C LEU A 160 18.51 -3.56 10.88
N LEU A 161 18.12 -4.76 11.31
CA LEU A 161 16.73 -5.03 11.69
C LEU A 161 16.26 -4.14 12.85
N ARG A 162 17.13 -3.85 13.84
CA ARG A 162 16.81 -2.90 14.91
C ARG A 162 16.60 -1.49 14.40
N LEU A 163 17.43 -1.04 13.45
CA LEU A 163 17.27 0.26 12.81
C LEU A 163 15.94 0.35 12.06
N LEU A 164 15.67 -0.61 11.18
CA LEU A 164 14.44 -0.67 10.38
C LEU A 164 13.19 -0.70 11.27
N ARG A 165 13.15 -1.59 12.27
CA ARG A 165 12.09 -1.60 13.30
C ARG A 165 11.94 -0.24 13.99
N GLY A 166 13.04 0.46 14.27
CA GLY A 166 13.05 1.79 14.88
C GLY A 166 12.43 2.85 13.97
N VAL A 167 12.81 2.87 12.69
CA VAL A 167 12.24 3.76 11.66
C VAL A 167 10.74 3.50 11.53
N TYR A 168 10.34 2.24 11.41
CA TYR A 168 8.93 1.88 11.33
C TYR A 168 8.13 2.36 12.55
N ARG A 169 8.69 2.17 13.76
CA ARG A 169 8.10 2.64 15.02
C ARG A 169 7.98 4.17 15.10
N LEU A 170 8.87 4.91 14.45
CA LEU A 170 8.82 6.36 14.45
C LEU A 170 7.79 6.88 13.45
N LEU A 171 7.78 6.33 12.23
CA LEU A 171 7.00 6.86 11.11
C LEU A 171 5.56 6.34 11.08
N PHE A 172 5.36 5.03 11.29
CA PHE A 172 4.06 4.38 11.08
C PHE A 172 3.30 4.12 12.37
N LEU A 173 4.00 3.70 13.44
CA LEU A 173 3.32 3.28 14.67
C LEU A 173 2.43 4.37 15.33
N PRO A 174 2.80 5.67 15.37
CA PRO A 174 1.91 6.70 15.89
C PRO A 174 0.61 6.80 15.06
N GLN A 175 0.73 6.71 13.73
CA GLN A 175 -0.40 6.74 12.81
C GLN A 175 -1.27 5.48 12.97
N ASP A 176 -0.67 4.30 13.04
CA ASP A 176 -1.39 3.03 13.25
C ASP A 176 -2.18 3.04 14.56
N ARG A 177 -1.54 3.50 15.65
CA ARG A 177 -2.20 3.65 16.95
C ARG A 177 -3.35 4.65 16.88
N GLY A 178 -3.17 5.77 16.19
CA GLY A 178 -4.21 6.78 15.99
C GLY A 178 -5.42 6.22 15.24
N ILE A 179 -5.18 5.50 14.14
CA ILE A 179 -6.24 4.85 13.35
C ILE A 179 -7.00 3.83 14.18
N VAL A 180 -6.28 2.93 14.87
CA VAL A 180 -6.91 1.90 15.71
C VAL A 180 -7.68 2.54 16.87
N ALA A 181 -7.11 3.57 17.51
CA ALA A 181 -7.78 4.29 18.59
C ALA A 181 -9.08 4.95 18.12
N LEU A 182 -9.07 5.58 16.93
CA LEU A 182 -10.24 6.20 16.34
C LEU A 182 -11.34 5.15 16.02
N GLU A 183 -10.97 4.05 15.35
CA GLU A 183 -11.90 2.98 15.01
C GLU A 183 -12.56 2.39 16.26
N VAL A 184 -11.79 2.11 17.31
CA VAL A 184 -12.28 1.57 18.58
C VAL A 184 -13.12 2.62 19.33
N PHE A 185 -12.69 3.88 19.34
CA PHE A 185 -13.43 4.98 19.97
C PHE A 185 -14.83 5.09 19.39
N LEU A 186 -14.95 5.10 18.06
CA LEU A 186 -16.24 5.24 17.37
C LEU A 186 -17.12 4.01 17.54
N GLN A 187 -16.53 2.81 17.43
CA GLN A 187 -17.21 1.57 17.70
C GLN A 187 -17.87 1.59 19.09
N ARG A 188 -17.16 2.07 20.12
CA ARG A 188 -17.68 2.22 21.48
C ARG A 188 -18.69 3.36 21.61
N ARG A 189 -18.37 4.54 21.06
CA ARG A 189 -19.17 5.77 21.17
C ARG A 189 -20.57 5.61 20.57
N PHE A 190 -20.67 4.90 19.46
CA PHE A 190 -21.92 4.65 18.75
C PHE A 190 -22.46 3.22 18.95
N ARG A 191 -21.84 2.41 19.81
CA ARG A 191 -22.21 1.02 20.10
C ARG A 191 -22.37 0.19 18.82
N LEU A 192 -21.46 0.38 17.86
CA LEU A 192 -21.49 -0.28 16.56
C LEU A 192 -21.17 -1.77 16.74
N MET A 193 -21.86 -2.62 15.99
CA MET A 193 -21.58 -4.05 15.96
C MET A 193 -20.22 -4.30 15.27
N PRO A 194 -19.19 -4.85 15.94
CA PRO A 194 -17.85 -5.01 15.36
C PRO A 194 -17.84 -5.76 14.02
N LEU A 195 -18.63 -6.83 13.91
CA LEU A 195 -18.71 -7.65 12.70
C LEU A 195 -19.32 -6.93 11.49
N ARG A 196 -20.14 -5.89 11.72
CA ARG A 196 -20.74 -5.04 10.68
C ARG A 196 -19.90 -3.80 10.36
N PHE A 197 -19.21 -3.28 11.37
CA PHE A 197 -18.39 -2.07 11.25
C PHE A 197 -17.05 -2.33 10.53
N TRP A 198 -16.45 -3.49 10.80
CA TRP A 198 -15.25 -4.00 10.14
C TRP A 198 -15.60 -5.21 9.27
N ASP A 199 -16.49 -5.04 8.30
CA ASP A 199 -16.90 -6.11 7.38
C ASP A 199 -16.17 -6.06 6.02
N GLU A 200 -16.54 -6.94 5.10
CA GLU A 200 -15.92 -7.00 3.77
C GLU A 200 -16.20 -5.74 2.95
N TRP A 201 -17.37 -5.12 3.11
CA TRP A 201 -17.65 -3.85 2.45
C TRP A 201 -16.71 -2.76 2.95
N ALA A 202 -16.49 -2.66 4.27
CA ALA A 202 -15.54 -1.72 4.84
C ALA A 202 -14.16 -1.84 4.18
N LEU A 203 -13.66 -3.06 3.98
CA LEU A 203 -12.42 -3.34 3.26
C LEU A 203 -12.50 -2.98 1.78
N ALA A 204 -13.56 -3.39 1.07
CA ALA A 204 -13.73 -3.16 -0.36
C ALA A 204 -13.68 -1.67 -0.73
N GLY A 205 -14.18 -0.80 0.15
CA GLY A 205 -14.14 0.64 -0.06
C GLY A 205 -12.75 1.27 0.03
N VAL A 206 -11.76 0.59 0.63
CA VAL A 206 -10.41 1.14 0.86
C VAL A 206 -9.35 0.38 0.08
N VAL A 207 -9.51 -0.94 -0.11
CA VAL A 207 -8.51 -1.82 -0.72
C VAL A 207 -8.13 -1.41 -2.15
N ASN A 208 -9.06 -0.79 -2.88
CA ASN A 208 -8.83 -0.26 -4.23
C ASN A 208 -8.22 1.14 -4.25
N LEU A 209 -7.80 1.66 -3.10
CA LEU A 209 -6.96 2.86 -2.96
C LEU A 209 -5.52 2.47 -2.55
N GLY A 210 -5.19 1.17 -2.57
CA GLY A 210 -3.87 0.65 -2.26
C GLY A 210 -2.78 1.07 -3.26
N LEU A 211 -1.53 0.82 -2.89
CA LEU A 211 -0.33 1.24 -3.62
C LEU A 211 -0.39 0.90 -5.12
N THR A 212 -0.77 -0.31 -5.48
CA THR A 212 -0.85 -0.74 -6.89
C THR A 212 -1.79 0.14 -7.69
N THR A 213 -2.96 0.46 -7.15
CA THR A 213 -3.94 1.34 -7.79
C THR A 213 -3.43 2.77 -7.91
N GLN A 214 -2.74 3.27 -6.88
CA GLN A 214 -2.14 4.61 -6.91
C GLN A 214 -1.08 4.72 -8.01
N LEU A 215 -0.16 3.75 -8.11
CA LEU A 215 0.89 3.75 -9.12
C LEU A 215 0.34 3.51 -10.54
N PHE A 216 -0.72 2.72 -10.68
CA PHE A 216 -1.44 2.60 -11.95
C PHE A 216 -2.01 3.95 -12.39
N PHE A 217 -2.79 4.61 -11.53
CA PHE A 217 -3.40 5.89 -11.89
C PHE A 217 -2.36 7.00 -12.08
N LEU A 218 -1.28 7.03 -11.30
CA LEU A 218 -0.15 7.93 -11.57
C LEU A 218 0.38 7.72 -12.99
N GLY A 219 0.60 6.47 -13.40
CA GLY A 219 0.97 6.13 -14.78
C GLY A 219 -0.05 6.62 -15.82
N VAL A 220 -1.35 6.46 -15.55
CA VAL A 220 -2.42 6.96 -16.42
C VAL A 220 -2.38 8.48 -16.55
N PHE A 221 -2.24 9.22 -15.44
CA PHE A 221 -2.15 10.68 -15.48
C PHE A 221 -0.90 11.16 -16.23
N LEU A 222 0.23 10.47 -16.06
CA LEU A 222 1.45 10.75 -16.82
C LEU A 222 1.26 10.47 -18.32
N LEU A 223 0.56 9.41 -18.71
CA LEU A 223 0.24 9.13 -20.11
C LEU A 223 -0.50 10.29 -20.79
N PHE A 224 -1.40 10.95 -20.05
CA PHE A 224 -2.12 12.14 -20.52
C PHE A 224 -1.37 13.46 -20.28
N ARG A 225 -0.13 13.42 -19.77
CA ARG A 225 0.67 14.58 -19.37
C ARG A 225 -0.02 15.51 -18.37
N GLN A 226 -0.77 14.92 -17.45
CA GLN A 226 -1.53 15.63 -16.41
C GLN A 226 -1.05 15.29 -14.99
N PRO A 227 0.23 15.51 -14.64
CA PRO A 227 0.77 15.17 -13.32
C PRO A 227 0.07 15.90 -12.16
N GLY A 228 -0.39 17.14 -12.36
CA GLY A 228 -1.16 17.88 -11.33
C GLY A 228 -2.56 17.31 -11.08
N ALA A 229 -3.18 16.70 -12.08
CA ALA A 229 -4.47 16.04 -11.90
C ALA A 229 -4.37 14.80 -11.00
N TYR A 230 -3.22 14.10 -11.00
CA TYR A 230 -2.97 13.03 -10.04
C TYR A 230 -2.96 13.52 -8.58
N LEU A 231 -2.34 14.68 -8.29
CA LEU A 231 -2.39 15.25 -6.95
C LEU A 231 -3.83 15.53 -6.51
N THR A 232 -4.65 16.06 -7.42
CA THR A 232 -6.09 16.27 -7.18
C THR A 232 -6.80 14.96 -6.90
N PHE A 233 -6.54 13.93 -7.71
CA PHE A 233 -7.11 12.60 -7.55
C PHE A 233 -6.80 12.01 -6.18
N VAL A 234 -5.56 12.12 -5.70
CA VAL A 234 -5.17 11.65 -4.36
C VAL A 234 -5.91 12.43 -3.27
N LEU A 235 -5.99 13.77 -3.37
CA LEU A 235 -6.70 14.58 -2.37
C LEU A 235 -8.20 14.26 -2.31
N LEU A 236 -8.85 13.98 -3.43
CA LEU A 236 -10.26 13.59 -3.48
C LEU A 236 -10.51 12.26 -2.74
N GLN A 237 -9.50 11.41 -2.57
CA GLN A 237 -9.63 10.19 -1.78
C GLN A 237 -9.88 10.49 -0.29
N ALA A 238 -9.38 11.61 0.24
CA ALA A 238 -9.70 12.02 1.61
C ALA A 238 -11.20 12.31 1.78
N VAL A 239 -11.79 13.01 0.80
CA VAL A 239 -13.22 13.31 0.76
C VAL A 239 -14.04 12.02 0.63
N TYR A 240 -13.64 11.15 -0.30
CA TYR A 240 -14.25 9.84 -0.48
C TYR A 240 -14.17 9.00 0.80
N LEU A 241 -13.02 8.93 1.45
CA LEU A 241 -12.85 8.20 2.70
C LEU A 241 -13.78 8.76 3.78
N GLY A 242 -13.89 10.09 3.93
CA GLY A 242 -14.83 10.71 4.86
C GLY A 242 -16.28 10.29 4.60
N ALA A 243 -16.73 10.34 3.35
CA ALA A 243 -18.08 9.90 2.96
C ALA A 243 -18.29 8.40 3.21
N TRP A 244 -17.32 7.57 2.85
CA TRP A 244 -17.31 6.13 3.09
C TRP A 244 -17.43 5.80 4.59
N TYR A 245 -16.72 6.58 5.40
CA TYR A 245 -16.68 6.44 6.84
C TYR A 245 -18.04 6.75 7.49
N LEU A 246 -18.68 7.83 7.07
CA LEU A 246 -20.04 8.20 7.52
C LEU A 246 -21.06 7.12 7.15
N TRP A 247 -21.01 6.62 5.91
CA TRP A 247 -21.86 5.53 5.46
C TRP A 247 -21.66 4.26 6.29
N ARG A 248 -20.41 3.88 6.58
CA ARG A 248 -20.09 2.72 7.42
C ARG A 248 -20.65 2.85 8.83
N ILE A 249 -20.53 4.01 9.46
CA ILE A 249 -21.11 4.28 10.79
C ILE A 249 -22.62 4.10 10.72
N ALA A 250 -23.29 4.80 9.79
CA ALA A 250 -24.75 4.77 9.66
C ALA A 250 -25.30 3.35 9.47
N ARG A 251 -24.65 2.54 8.63
CA ARG A 251 -25.03 1.13 8.38
C ARG A 251 -24.78 0.21 9.57
N SER A 252 -23.85 0.56 10.46
CA SER A 252 -23.42 -0.29 11.58
C SER A 252 -24.17 -0.03 12.89
N ILE A 253 -25.01 1.02 12.93
CA ILE A 253 -25.89 1.30 14.06
C ILE A 253 -26.97 0.20 14.14
N PRO A 254 -27.19 -0.41 15.32
CA PRO A 254 -28.29 -1.36 15.49
C PRO A 254 -29.63 -0.69 15.16
N SER A 255 -30.42 -1.29 14.26
CA SER A 255 -31.80 -0.87 14.07
C SER A 255 -32.56 -1.03 15.39
N PRO A 256 -33.31 -0.01 15.86
CA PRO A 256 -34.19 -0.18 17.01
C PRO A 256 -35.21 -1.26 16.66
N ARG A 257 -35.11 -2.40 17.35
CA ARG A 257 -36.13 -3.45 17.30
C ARG A 257 -37.35 -3.02 18.10
#